data_AF-A0A318EK85-F1
#
_entry.id   AF-A0A318EK85-F1
#
_cell.length_a   1.000
_cell.length_b   1.000
_cell.length_c   1.000
_cell.angle_alpha   90.00
_cell.angle_beta   90.00
_cell.angle_gamma   90.00
#
_symmetry.space_group_name_H-M   'P 1'
#
loop_
_entity.id
_entity.type
_entity.pdbx_description
1 polymer ?
#
loop_
_entity_poly.entity_id
_entity_poly.type
_entity_poly.pdbx_seq_one_letter_code
_entity_poly.pdbx_strand_id
1 'polypeptide(L)'
;MSISSYNTKLMHSTDGTAWTQLLPVKTTPQIGGEREQLETTTLDDDMQTFINGIQSSEAMSFTANYDSDQYDELKVLENKTEHYAVWFGNDGLGSAGKYKFDGQLSVFINETEVNGVIEMTINITPSTVITKIS
;
A
#
# COMPACT_ATOMS: atom_id res chain seq x y z
N MET A 1 -20.52 -3.10 -8.35
CA MET A 1 -20.74 -3.90 -7.13
C MET A 1 -19.81 -3.35 -6.07
N SER A 2 -20.33 -2.73 -5.02
CA SER A 2 -19.49 -2.15 -3.96
C SER A 2 -18.99 -3.26 -3.05
N ILE A 3 -17.68 -3.29 -2.81
CA ILE A 3 -17.06 -4.20 -1.86
C ILE A 3 -16.87 -3.46 -0.54
N SER A 4 -17.10 -4.14 0.58
CA SER A 4 -16.83 -3.60 1.92
C SER A 4 -15.32 -3.49 2.12
N SER A 5 -14.85 -2.44 2.80
CA SER A 5 -13.46 -2.30 3.25
C SER A 5 -13.10 -3.26 4.39
N TYR A 6 -14.11 -3.92 4.97
CA TYR A 6 -13.95 -4.88 6.04
C TYR A 6 -13.05 -6.04 5.63
N ASN A 7 -12.10 -6.38 6.52
CA ASN A 7 -11.14 -7.48 6.35
C ASN A 7 -10.10 -7.27 5.22
N THR A 8 -9.83 -6.01 4.86
CA THR A 8 -8.66 -5.67 4.04
C THR A 8 -7.38 -5.95 4.82
N LYS A 9 -6.44 -6.68 4.21
CA LYS A 9 -5.21 -7.12 4.89
C LYS A 9 -3.98 -6.56 4.20
N LEU A 10 -3.07 -6.03 5.01
CA LEU A 10 -1.69 -5.76 4.63
C LEU A 10 -0.86 -7.02 4.89
N MET A 11 -0.27 -7.55 3.84
CA MET A 11 0.52 -8.77 3.83
C MET A 11 1.98 -8.44 3.53
N HIS A 12 2.87 -9.21 4.12
CA HIS A 12 4.31 -9.15 3.92
C HIS A 12 4.83 -10.53 3.53
N SER A 13 5.88 -10.57 2.72
CA SER A 13 6.57 -11.79 2.32
C SER A 13 8.05 -11.50 2.15
N THR A 14 8.91 -12.40 2.65
CA THR A 14 10.36 -12.34 2.40
C THR A 14 10.74 -12.95 1.05
N ASP A 15 9.93 -13.90 0.56
CA ASP A 15 10.25 -14.71 -0.63
C ASP A 15 9.29 -14.45 -1.79
N GLY A 16 8.29 -13.58 -1.60
CA GLY A 16 7.24 -13.28 -2.58
C GLY A 16 6.23 -14.41 -2.83
N THR A 17 6.36 -15.54 -2.12
CA THR A 17 5.53 -16.75 -2.29
C THR A 17 4.65 -17.06 -1.08
N ALA A 18 5.18 -16.90 0.14
CA ALA A 18 4.44 -17.06 1.39
C ALA A 18 4.07 -15.69 1.99
N TRP A 19 2.79 -15.36 1.98
CA TRP A 19 2.28 -14.08 2.48
C TRP A 19 1.77 -14.23 3.91
N THR A 20 2.35 -13.48 4.84
CA THR A 20 1.88 -13.38 6.23
C THR A 20 1.21 -12.03 6.45
N GLN A 21 0.10 -12.00 7.19
CA GLN A 21 -0.51 -10.73 7.56
C GLN A 21 0.46 -9.97 8.46
N LEU A 22 0.83 -8.76 8.05
CA LEU A 22 1.78 -7.94 8.79
C LEU A 22 1.14 -7.46 10.09
N LEU A 23 -0.01 -6.79 9.98
CA LEU A 23 -0.83 -6.38 11.11
C LEU A 23 -2.24 -5.98 10.65
N PRO A 24 -3.23 -5.93 11.55
CA PRO A 24 -4.55 -5.40 11.24
C PRO A 24 -4.50 -3.87 11.10
N VAL A 25 -4.74 -3.37 9.89
CA VAL A 25 -4.81 -1.94 9.59
C VAL A 25 -6.23 -1.39 9.77
N LYS A 26 -6.35 -0.14 10.20
CA LYS A 26 -7.63 0.61 10.26
C LYS A 26 -8.02 1.19 8.91
N THR A 27 -7.02 1.68 8.19
CA THR A 27 -7.20 2.38 6.92
C THR A 27 -6.17 1.85 5.93
N THR A 28 -6.60 1.73 4.67
CA THR A 28 -5.71 1.51 3.55
C THR A 28 -5.71 2.75 2.68
N PRO A 29 -4.53 3.27 2.29
CA PRO A 29 -4.43 4.41 1.39
C PRO A 29 -4.86 4.00 -0.03
N GLN A 30 -4.78 4.95 -0.95
CA GLN A 30 -4.89 4.65 -2.36
C GLN A 30 -3.77 3.68 -2.78
N ILE A 31 -4.16 2.53 -3.33
CA ILE A 31 -3.22 1.52 -3.83
C ILE A 31 -2.99 1.79 -5.31
N GLY A 32 -1.89 2.46 -5.61
CA GLY A 32 -1.51 2.89 -6.96
C GLY A 32 -1.72 4.38 -7.18
N GLY A 33 -0.63 5.07 -7.52
CA GLY A 33 -0.68 6.45 -8.01
C GLY A 33 -1.12 6.50 -9.47
N GLU A 34 -1.65 7.66 -9.89
CA GLU A 34 -1.87 7.95 -11.30
C GLU A 34 -0.55 7.86 -12.07
N ARG A 35 -0.60 7.34 -13.30
CA ARG A 35 0.57 7.34 -14.18
C ARG A 35 0.77 8.76 -14.67
N GLU A 36 2.02 9.23 -14.71
CA GLU A 36 2.32 10.51 -15.36
C GLU A 36 1.80 10.45 -16.79
N GLN A 37 1.06 11.48 -17.22
CA GLN A 37 0.61 11.56 -18.60
C GLN A 37 1.63 12.36 -19.39
N LEU A 38 2.28 11.71 -20.35
CA LEU A 38 3.14 12.38 -21.31
C LEU A 38 2.25 12.85 -22.46
N GLU A 39 2.10 14.17 -22.59
CA GLU A 39 1.41 14.76 -23.73
C GLU A 39 2.22 14.52 -25.00
N THR A 40 1.60 13.86 -25.98
CA THR A 40 2.19 13.57 -27.29
C THR A 40 1.48 14.29 -28.43
N THR A 41 0.71 15.34 -28.11
CA THR A 41 -0.05 16.14 -29.07
C THR A 41 0.85 16.60 -30.21
N THR A 42 0.50 16.20 -31.43
CA THR A 42 1.15 16.68 -32.66
C THR A 42 0.29 17.73 -33.35
N LEU A 43 0.86 18.48 -34.30
CA LEU A 43 0.11 19.48 -35.07
C LEU A 43 -0.95 18.87 -36.02
N ASP A 44 -0.95 17.55 -36.17
CA ASP A 44 -1.92 16.79 -36.95
C ASP A 44 -3.09 16.25 -36.10
N ASP A 45 -3.04 16.41 -34.76
CA ASP A 45 -4.10 15.96 -33.86
C ASP A 45 -5.11 17.08 -33.59
N ASP A 46 -6.41 16.78 -33.69
CA ASP A 46 -7.49 17.72 -33.39
C ASP A 46 -7.85 17.79 -31.89
N MET A 47 -7.23 16.93 -31.08
CA MET A 47 -7.45 16.79 -29.64
C MET A 47 -6.14 16.36 -28.95
N GLN A 48 -5.95 16.77 -27.70
CA GLN A 48 -4.77 16.38 -26.92
C GLN A 48 -4.67 14.87 -26.78
N THR A 49 -3.50 14.33 -27.14
CA THR A 49 -3.19 12.90 -27.03
C THR A 49 -2.20 12.67 -25.90
N PHE A 50 -2.47 11.66 -25.07
CA PHE A 50 -1.65 11.34 -23.90
C PHE A 50 -1.17 9.89 -23.98
N ILE A 51 0.11 9.67 -23.67
CA ILE A 51 0.66 8.33 -23.43
C ILE A 51 0.92 8.21 -21.92
N ASN A 52 0.51 7.08 -21.35
CA ASN A 52 0.82 6.76 -19.96
C ASN A 52 2.33 6.59 -19.80
N GLY A 53 2.96 7.54 -19.10
CA GLY A 53 4.36 7.56 -18.71
C GLY A 53 4.63 6.74 -17.44
N ILE A 54 5.67 7.13 -16.71
CA ILE A 54 6.15 6.42 -15.53
C ILE A 54 5.08 6.50 -14.43
N GLN A 55 4.85 5.39 -13.74
CA GLN A 55 3.95 5.41 -12.59
C GLN A 55 4.65 6.12 -11.43
N SER A 56 4.04 7.20 -10.93
CA SER A 56 4.59 7.92 -9.79
C SER A 56 4.50 7.03 -8.54
N SER A 57 5.64 6.82 -7.88
CA SER A 57 5.74 6.01 -6.67
C SER A 57 5.40 6.88 -5.47
N GLU A 58 4.12 7.14 -5.25
CA GLU A 58 3.67 7.79 -4.02
C GLU A 58 3.72 6.80 -2.85
N ALA A 59 4.16 7.28 -1.69
CA ALA A 59 4.21 6.47 -0.49
C ALA A 59 2.78 6.11 -0.03
N MET A 60 2.56 4.84 0.25
CA MET A 60 1.29 4.33 0.75
C MET A 60 1.29 4.34 2.29
N SER A 61 0.50 5.23 2.88
CA SER A 61 0.31 5.37 4.33
C SER A 61 -0.84 4.52 4.87
N PHE A 62 -0.53 3.50 5.66
CA PHE A 62 -1.50 2.67 6.37
C PHE A 62 -1.56 3.07 7.84
N THR A 63 -2.76 3.27 8.40
CA THR A 63 -2.92 3.56 9.83
C THR A 63 -3.33 2.30 10.58
N ALA A 64 -2.76 2.07 11.76
CA ALA A 64 -3.10 0.95 12.63
C ALA A 64 -3.09 1.36 14.11
N ASN A 65 -3.64 0.50 14.97
CA ASN A 65 -3.45 0.68 16.42
C ASN A 65 -1.99 0.44 16.77
N TYR A 66 -1.47 1.24 17.69
CA TYR A 66 -0.13 1.03 18.22
C TYR A 66 -0.09 -0.22 19.10
N ASP A 67 0.86 -1.09 18.80
CA ASP A 67 1.24 -2.27 19.57
C ASP A 67 2.77 -2.27 19.64
N SER A 68 3.35 -2.39 20.83
CA SER A 68 4.80 -2.26 21.01
C SER A 68 5.56 -3.38 20.32
N ASP A 69 5.03 -4.60 20.37
CA ASP A 69 5.71 -5.78 19.83
C ASP A 69 5.69 -5.70 18.30
N GLN A 70 4.54 -5.33 17.71
CA GLN A 70 4.45 -5.12 16.27
C GLN A 70 5.28 -3.93 15.80
N TYR A 71 5.33 -2.84 16.58
CA TYR A 71 6.13 -1.67 16.22
C TYR A 71 7.62 -2.01 16.16
N ASP A 72 8.14 -2.77 17.12
CA ASP A 72 9.54 -3.20 17.12
C ASP A 72 9.85 -4.12 15.93
N GLU A 73 8.95 -5.05 15.60
CA GLU A 73 9.08 -5.90 14.40
C GLU A 73 9.11 -5.07 13.10
N LEU A 74 8.21 -4.10 12.97
CA LEU A 74 8.19 -3.18 11.83
C LEU A 74 9.45 -2.31 11.78
N LYS A 75 9.97 -1.89 12.92
CA LYS A 75 11.19 -1.08 12.99
C LYS A 75 12.41 -1.86 12.54
N VAL A 76 12.44 -3.18 12.75
CA VAL A 76 13.47 -4.07 12.21
C VAL A 76 13.36 -4.20 10.68
N LEU A 77 12.15 -4.09 10.13
CA LEU A 77 11.88 -4.10 8.68
C LEU A 77 12.01 -2.71 8.03
N GLU A 78 12.21 -1.66 8.83
CA GLU A 78 12.32 -0.30 8.32
C GLU A 78 13.55 -0.12 7.43
N ASN A 79 13.37 0.61 6.31
CA ASN A 79 14.39 0.81 5.26
C ASN A 79 14.84 -0.47 4.53
N LYS A 80 14.22 -1.62 4.77
CA LYS A 80 14.48 -2.84 4.00
C LYS A 80 13.52 -2.91 2.82
N THR A 81 14.04 -3.30 1.66
CA THR A 81 13.22 -3.59 0.50
C THR A 81 12.67 -5.00 0.63
N GLU A 82 11.38 -5.10 0.93
CA GLU A 82 10.66 -6.36 1.12
C GLU A 82 9.43 -6.42 0.21
N HIS A 83 8.82 -7.60 0.10
CA HIS A 83 7.62 -7.79 -0.70
C HIS A 83 6.37 -7.53 0.14
N TYR A 84 5.52 -6.62 -0.34
CA TYR A 84 4.25 -6.27 0.29
C TYR A 84 3.07 -6.57 -0.62
N ALA A 85 1.93 -6.91 -0.03
CA ALA A 85 0.70 -7.09 -0.76
C ALA A 85 -0.51 -6.58 0.02
N VAL A 86 -1.49 -6.04 -0.69
CA VAL A 86 -2.77 -5.63 -0.14
C VAL A 86 -3.84 -6.55 -0.71
N TRP A 87 -4.56 -7.21 0.19
CA TRP A 87 -5.63 -8.14 -0.14
C TRP A 87 -6.97 -7.52 0.21
N PHE A 88 -7.80 -7.33 -0.80
CA PHE A 88 -9.18 -6.87 -0.66
C PHE A 88 -10.13 -8.06 -0.68
N GLY A 89 -11.03 -8.13 0.30
CA GLY A 89 -12.05 -9.17 0.36
C GLY A 89 -12.60 -9.32 1.76
N ASN A 90 -13.92 -9.37 1.87
CA ASN A 90 -14.62 -9.50 3.15
C ASN A 90 -14.30 -10.82 3.88
N ASP A 91 -13.84 -11.82 3.12
CA ASP A 91 -13.39 -13.14 3.58
C ASP A 91 -11.95 -13.15 4.10
N GLY A 92 -11.20 -12.06 3.92
CA GLY A 92 -9.79 -11.99 4.31
C GLY A 92 -8.88 -12.91 3.50
N LEU A 93 -9.38 -13.45 2.38
CA LEU A 93 -8.65 -14.31 1.44
C LEU A 93 -8.29 -13.58 0.15
N GLY A 94 -8.67 -12.31 0.02
CA GLY A 94 -8.36 -11.48 -1.15
C GLY A 94 -9.25 -11.76 -2.36
N SER A 95 -10.48 -12.26 -2.15
CA SER A 95 -11.39 -12.64 -3.24
C SER A 95 -11.91 -11.46 -4.08
N ALA A 96 -11.76 -10.22 -3.59
CA ALA A 96 -12.11 -9.02 -4.35
C ALA A 96 -10.91 -8.42 -5.11
N GLY A 97 -9.68 -8.78 -4.73
CA GLY A 97 -8.47 -8.40 -5.45
C GLY A 97 -7.21 -8.48 -4.59
N LYS A 98 -6.12 -9.00 -5.14
CA LYS A 98 -4.79 -9.04 -4.51
C LYS A 98 -3.82 -8.20 -5.30
N TYR A 99 -3.17 -7.25 -4.65
CA TYR A 99 -2.17 -6.38 -5.26
C TYR A 99 -0.84 -6.59 -4.55
N LYS A 100 0.25 -6.79 -5.30
CA LYS A 100 1.61 -6.89 -4.75
C LYS A 100 2.50 -5.78 -5.27
N PHE A 101 3.49 -5.43 -4.46
CA PHE A 101 4.54 -4.48 -4.79
C PHE A 101 5.70 -4.67 -3.82
N ASP A 102 6.90 -4.36 -4.28
CA ASP A 102 8.09 -4.36 -3.47
C ASP A 102 8.35 -2.92 -3.04
N GLY A 103 8.70 -2.71 -1.78
CA GLY A 103 8.84 -1.36 -1.26
C GLY A 103 9.65 -1.31 0.01
N GLN A 104 9.91 -0.08 0.46
CA GLN A 104 10.56 0.17 1.74
C GLN A 104 9.53 0.64 2.74
N LEU A 105 9.48 -0.01 3.89
CA LEU A 105 8.60 0.35 4.99
C LEU A 105 9.27 1.36 5.91
N SER A 106 8.47 2.27 6.44
CA SER A 106 8.81 3.18 7.53
C SER A 106 7.63 3.27 8.49
N VAL A 107 7.92 3.33 9.78
CA VAL A 107 6.87 3.34 10.82
C VAL A 107 7.14 4.44 11.83
N PHE A 108 6.08 5.16 12.18
CA PHE A 108 6.09 6.18 13.22
C PHE A 108 4.78 6.17 14.01
N ILE A 109 4.87 6.58 15.27
CA ILE A 109 3.73 6.66 16.18
C ILE A 109 3.05 8.02 15.95
N ASN A 110 1.72 8.02 15.84
CA ASN A 110 0.94 9.24 15.68
C ASN A 110 0.81 10.00 17.00
N GLU A 111 0.50 11.30 16.93
CA GLU A 111 0.18 12.09 18.11
C GLU A 111 -1.09 11.54 18.79
N THR A 112 -1.09 11.53 20.12
CA THR A 112 -2.21 11.02 20.93
C THR A 112 -2.55 12.01 22.03
N GLU A 113 -3.81 12.00 22.44
CA GLU A 113 -4.37 12.85 23.48
C GLU A 113 -4.86 12.02 24.67
N VAL A 114 -5.14 12.69 25.80
CA VAL A 114 -5.59 12.01 27.03
C VAL A 114 -6.89 11.26 26.75
N ASN A 115 -6.95 9.97 27.10
CA ASN A 115 -8.06 9.05 26.82
C ASN A 115 -8.22 8.66 25.32
N GLY A 116 -7.20 8.88 24.49
CA GLY A 116 -7.11 8.41 23.10
C GLY A 116 -6.44 7.04 22.97
N VAL A 117 -6.79 6.30 21.91
CA VAL A 117 -6.07 5.08 21.51
C VAL A 117 -4.81 5.51 20.75
N ILE A 118 -3.65 5.03 21.16
CA ILE A 118 -2.39 5.32 20.44
C ILE A 118 -2.46 4.64 19.08
N GLU A 119 -2.20 5.40 18.01
CA GLU A 119 -2.15 4.91 16.64
C GLU A 119 -0.72 4.98 16.10
N MET A 120 -0.43 4.13 15.12
CA MET A 120 0.80 4.19 14.35
C MET A 120 0.49 4.28 12.86
N THR A 121 1.38 4.93 12.12
CA THR A 121 1.31 4.99 10.65
C THR A 121 2.49 4.24 10.07
N ILE A 122 2.17 3.32 9.15
CA ILE A 122 3.10 2.54 8.36
C ILE A 122 3.11 3.13 6.95
N ASN A 123 4.20 3.77 6.57
CA ASN A 123 4.43 4.28 5.22
C ASN A 123 5.25 3.27 4.43
N ILE A 124 4.70 2.76 3.34
CA ILE A 124 5.43 1.90 2.41
C ILE A 124 5.64 2.64 1.11
N THR A 125 6.89 2.94 0.80
CA THR A 125 7.28 3.56 -0.47
C THR A 125 7.49 2.44 -1.49
N PRO A 126 6.62 2.29 -2.50
CA PRO A 126 6.80 1.27 -3.53
C PRO A 126 8.05 1.57 -4.35
N SER A 127 8.87 0.54 -4.57
CA SER A 127 10.03 0.52 -5.46
C SER A 127 9.71 -0.11 -6.82
N THR A 128 8.61 -0.85 -6.91
CA THR A 128 8.14 -1.53 -8.12
C THR A 128 6.69 -1.18 -8.44
N VAL A 129 6.32 -1.33 -9.71
CA VAL A 129 4.94 -1.19 -10.18
C VAL A 129 4.01 -2.15 -9.43
N ILE A 130 2.95 -1.61 -8.85
CA ILE A 130 1.93 -2.41 -8.17
C ILE A 130 1.23 -3.30 -9.20
N THR A 131 1.32 -4.62 -8.99
CA THR A 131 0.77 -5.60 -9.91
C THR A 131 -0.37 -6.37 -9.24
N LYS A 132 -1.48 -6.55 -9.96
CA LYS A 132 -2.57 -7.42 -9.50
C LYS A 132 -2.17 -8.89 -9.67
N ILE A 133 -2.30 -9.69 -8.61
CA ILE A 133 -2.04 -11.14 -8.63
C ILE A 133 -3.31 -11.92 -8.97
N SER A 134 -4.47 -11.47 -8.47
CA SER A 134 -5.77 -12.13 -8.67
C SER A 134 -6.92 -11.16 -8.41
#